data_AF-A0A7S0ADL0-F1
#
_entry.id   AF-A0A7S0ADL0-F1
#
_cell.length_a   1.000
_cell.length_b   1.000
_cell.length_c   1.000
_cell.angle_alpha   90.00
_cell.angle_beta   90.00
_cell.angle_gamma   90.00
#
_symmetry.space_group_name_H-M   'P 1'
#
loop_
_entity.id
_entity.type
_entity.pdbx_description
1 polymer ?
#
loop_
_entity_poly.entity_id
_entity_poly.type
_entity_poly.pdbx_seq_one_letter_code
_entity_poly.pdbx_strand_id
1 'polypeptide(L)'
;PTVGVRLEDRSGGTRWNREDPEVMMKEIAEKKAKETEMKMSKLEKKIVAKEKELDKVKSSMVKPTDLFRTDEFKEWDEAGVPTTLANGEAVSGGQIKKKKKAVDKQAKLYNDLMEKTNGNPQELLQATQSE
;
A
#
# COMPACT_ATOMS: atom_id res chain seq x y z
N PRO A 1 1.31 -38.56 11.03
CA PRO A 1 0.68 -39.47 12.01
C PRO A 1 -0.58 -40.11 11.43
N THR A 2 -0.39 -41.14 10.60
CA THR A 2 -1.46 -41.78 9.81
C THR A 2 -2.15 -42.92 10.59
N VAL A 3 -1.64 -43.25 11.77
CA VAL A 3 -2.03 -44.45 12.54
C VAL A 3 -2.96 -44.11 13.73
N GLY A 4 -3.41 -42.86 13.86
CA GLY A 4 -4.27 -42.45 14.99
C GLY A 4 -3.56 -42.56 16.35
N VAL A 5 -2.25 -42.30 16.38
CA VAL A 5 -1.45 -42.36 17.61
C VAL A 5 -0.90 -40.97 17.90
N ARG A 6 -1.32 -40.41 19.05
CA ARG A 6 -0.82 -39.15 19.59
C ARG A 6 0.23 -39.45 20.64
N LEU A 7 1.41 -38.86 20.47
CA LEU A 7 2.53 -38.98 21.41
C LEU A 7 2.58 -37.72 22.27
N GLU A 8 2.45 -37.88 23.59
CA GLU A 8 2.70 -36.83 24.57
C GLU A 8 3.98 -37.15 25.33
N ASP A 9 4.97 -36.28 25.19
CA ASP A 9 6.22 -36.41 25.94
C ASP A 9 6.11 -35.68 27.28
N ARG A 10 6.38 -36.40 28.37
CA ARG A 10 6.39 -35.86 29.74
C ARG A 10 7.69 -36.26 30.42
N SER A 11 8.07 -35.49 31.44
CA SER A 11 9.30 -35.70 32.22
C SER A 11 9.45 -37.07 32.89
N GLY A 12 8.37 -37.88 32.95
CA GLY A 12 8.36 -39.25 33.49
C GLY A 12 8.19 -40.36 32.43
N GLY A 13 8.25 -40.04 31.14
CA GLY A 13 8.14 -41.00 30.03
C GLY A 13 7.12 -40.59 28.96
N THR A 14 7.32 -41.08 27.74
CA THR A 14 6.46 -40.80 26.59
C THR A 14 5.18 -41.64 26.66
N ARG A 15 4.02 -40.99 26.70
CA ARG A 15 2.71 -41.64 26.65
C ARG A 15 2.17 -41.58 25.23
N TRP A 16 1.55 -42.66 24.76
CA TRP A 16 0.84 -42.67 23.49
C TRP A 16 -0.65 -42.96 23.71
N ASN A 17 -1.51 -42.13 23.12
CA ASN A 17 -2.96 -42.33 23.11
C ASN A 17 -3.42 -42.71 21.70
N ARG A 18 -4.37 -43.65 21.61
CA ARG A 18 -5.10 -43.93 20.36
C ARG A 18 -6.21 -42.90 20.20
N GLU A 19 -6.09 -42.06 19.18
CA GLU A 19 -7.14 -41.17 18.70
C GLU A 19 -7.60 -41.66 17.33
N ASP A 20 -8.82 -41.30 16.93
CA ASP A 20 -9.34 -41.69 15.62
C ASP A 20 -8.51 -41.02 14.50
N PRO A 21 -7.93 -41.80 13.56
CA PRO A 21 -7.19 -41.25 12.43
C PRO A 21 -7.98 -40.21 11.62
N GLU A 22 -9.31 -40.33 11.54
CA GLU A 22 -10.16 -39.37 10.81
C GLU A 22 -10.20 -37.99 11.49
N VAL A 23 -10.28 -37.97 12.82
CA VAL A 23 -10.29 -36.73 13.61
C VAL A 23 -8.94 -36.03 13.48
N MET A 24 -7.84 -36.78 13.59
CA MET A 24 -6.48 -36.24 13.47
C MET A 24 -6.19 -35.69 12.06
N MET A 25 -6.67 -36.36 11.01
CA MET A 25 -6.54 -35.87 9.63
C MET A 25 -7.35 -34.60 9.40
N LYS A 26 -8.55 -34.48 9.99
CA LYS A 26 -9.36 -33.25 9.95
C LYS A 26 -8.66 -32.09 10.66
N GLU A 27 -8.09 -32.31 11.84
CA GLU A 27 -7.33 -31.28 12.57
C GLU A 27 -6.08 -30.82 11.80
N ILE A 28 -5.35 -31.75 11.17
CA ILE A 28 -4.18 -31.42 10.33
C ILE A 28 -4.62 -30.63 9.09
N ALA A 29 -5.71 -31.04 8.44
CA ALA A 29 -6.24 -30.35 7.27
C ALA A 29 -6.72 -28.93 7.64
N GLU A 30 -7.41 -28.77 8.76
CA GLU A 30 -7.88 -27.47 9.25
C GLU A 30 -6.71 -26.55 9.64
N LYS A 31 -5.68 -27.10 10.30
CA LYS A 31 -4.46 -26.36 10.62
C LYS A 31 -3.72 -25.94 9.35
N LYS A 32 -3.61 -26.84 8.35
CA LYS A 32 -2.98 -26.53 7.06
C LYS A 32 -3.75 -25.47 6.28
N ALA A 33 -5.09 -25.54 6.27
CA ALA A 33 -5.95 -24.54 5.66
C ALA A 33 -5.75 -23.15 6.29
N LYS A 34 -5.76 -23.08 7.63
CA LYS A 34 -5.48 -21.83 8.37
C LYS A 34 -4.08 -21.29 8.09
N GLU A 35 -3.07 -22.15 8.02
CA GLU A 35 -1.71 -21.74 7.66
C GLU A 35 -1.61 -21.23 6.22
N THR A 36 -2.32 -21.85 5.27
CA THR A 36 -2.34 -21.39 3.88
C THR A 36 -3.06 -20.05 3.74
N GLU A 37 -4.21 -19.87 4.40
CA GLU A 37 -4.92 -18.58 4.41
C GLU A 37 -4.08 -17.48 5.06
N MET A 38 -3.40 -17.78 6.18
CA MET A 38 -2.50 -16.82 6.80
C MET A 38 -1.31 -16.46 5.90
N LYS A 39 -0.78 -17.41 5.12
CA LYS A 39 0.30 -17.14 4.16
C LYS A 39 -0.21 -16.28 3.00
N MET A 40 -1.38 -16.58 2.44
CA MET A 40 -2.00 -15.79 1.38
C MET A 40 -2.28 -14.36 1.84
N SER A 41 -2.92 -14.19 3.00
CA SER A 41 -3.19 -12.85 3.57
C SER A 41 -1.91 -12.05 3.85
N LYS A 42 -0.82 -12.71 4.28
CA LYS A 42 0.48 -12.05 4.45
C LYS A 42 1.08 -11.59 3.12
N LEU A 43 0.92 -12.37 2.05
CA LEU A 43 1.41 -12.00 0.72
C LEU A 43 0.59 -10.84 0.14
N GLU A 44 -0.73 -10.89 0.23
CA GLU A 44 -1.62 -9.81 -0.20
C GLU A 44 -1.31 -8.50 0.52
N LYS A 45 -1.10 -8.55 1.85
CA LYS A 45 -0.71 -7.36 2.62
C LYS A 45 0.62 -6.77 2.17
N LYS A 46 1.58 -7.61 1.77
CA LYS A 46 2.87 -7.15 1.24
C LYS A 46 2.71 -6.49 -0.14
N ILE A 47 1.88 -7.06 -1.01
CA ILE A 47 1.57 -6.50 -2.33
C ILE A 47 0.90 -5.13 -2.17
N VAL A 48 -0.15 -5.05 -1.36
CA VAL A 48 -0.86 -3.78 -1.09
C VAL A 48 0.05 -2.74 -0.44
N ALA A 49 0.98 -3.15 0.43
CA ALA A 49 1.96 -2.23 1.01
C ALA A 49 2.92 -1.70 -0.07
N LYS A 50 3.46 -2.57 -0.93
CA LYS A 50 4.32 -2.17 -2.06
C LYS A 50 3.61 -1.25 -3.04
N GLU A 51 2.35 -1.54 -3.39
CA GLU A 51 1.52 -0.66 -4.24
C GLU A 51 1.31 0.71 -3.60
N LYS A 52 1.01 0.77 -2.30
CA LYS A 52 0.87 2.04 -1.58
C LYS A 52 2.17 2.84 -1.54
N GLU A 53 3.32 2.20 -1.37
CA GLU A 53 4.61 2.88 -1.43
C GLU A 53 4.90 3.38 -2.86
N LEU A 54 4.62 2.58 -3.89
CA LEU A 54 4.72 3.00 -5.29
C LEU A 54 3.80 4.19 -5.60
N ASP A 55 2.56 4.16 -5.13
CA ASP A 55 1.61 5.26 -5.33
C ASP A 55 2.02 6.51 -4.56
N LYS A 56 2.61 6.38 -3.37
CA LYS A 56 3.20 7.51 -2.64
C LYS A 56 4.40 8.11 -3.37
N VAL A 57 5.27 7.28 -3.93
CA VAL A 57 6.43 7.74 -4.71
C VAL A 57 5.94 8.43 -5.99
N LYS A 58 5.00 7.81 -6.71
CA LYS A 58 4.34 8.43 -7.87
C LYS A 58 3.69 9.75 -7.50
N SER A 59 2.91 9.81 -6.41
CA SER A 59 2.23 11.04 -5.98
C SER A 59 3.21 12.12 -5.54
N SER A 60 4.36 11.75 -4.96
CA SER A 60 5.42 12.69 -4.58
C SER A 60 6.20 13.18 -5.80
N MET A 61 6.19 12.41 -6.89
CA MET A 61 6.76 12.75 -8.19
C MET A 61 5.78 13.50 -9.11
N VAL A 62 4.51 13.66 -8.72
CA VAL A 62 3.57 14.51 -9.47
C VAL A 62 4.01 15.96 -9.35
N LYS A 63 4.25 16.59 -10.50
CA LYS A 63 4.59 18.02 -10.59
C LYS A 63 3.51 18.84 -9.89
N PRO A 64 3.88 19.91 -9.14
CA PRO A 64 2.91 20.74 -8.44
C PRO A 64 1.82 21.33 -9.35
N THR A 65 2.15 21.52 -10.63
CA THR A 65 1.26 21.99 -11.68
C THR A 65 0.23 20.97 -12.15
N ASP A 66 0.52 19.66 -12.01
CA ASP A 66 -0.39 18.57 -12.36
C ASP A 66 -1.25 18.12 -11.17
N LEU A 67 -0.93 18.56 -9.95
CA LEU A 67 -1.64 18.16 -8.73
C LEU A 67 -3.15 18.39 -8.79
N PHE A 68 -3.57 19.47 -9.46
CA PHE A 68 -4.97 19.83 -9.65
C PHE A 68 -5.45 19.69 -11.09
N ARG A 69 -4.67 19.10 -12.01
CA ARG A 69 -5.13 18.80 -13.38
C ARG A 69 -5.96 17.52 -13.37
N THR A 70 -7.19 17.69 -12.93
CA THR A 70 -8.21 16.63 -12.86
C THR A 70 -9.46 17.12 -13.60
N ASP A 71 -10.34 16.20 -13.97
CA ASP A 71 -11.60 16.50 -14.66
C ASP A 71 -12.56 17.40 -13.84
N GLU A 72 -12.22 17.70 -12.59
CA GLU A 72 -12.95 18.59 -11.69
C GLU A 72 -12.67 20.09 -11.95
N PHE A 73 -11.61 20.42 -12.69
CA PHE A 73 -11.22 21.80 -12.96
C PHE A 73 -11.00 22.02 -14.46
N LYS A 74 -11.33 23.22 -14.92
CA LYS A 74 -11.29 23.58 -16.35
C LYS A 74 -10.17 24.57 -16.67
N GLU A 75 -9.84 25.44 -15.74
CA GLU A 75 -8.79 26.46 -15.90
C GLU A 75 -7.89 26.50 -14.67
N TRP A 76 -6.62 26.79 -14.91
CA TRP A 76 -5.57 26.86 -13.89
C TRP A 76 -4.68 28.06 -14.15
N ASP A 77 -4.13 28.60 -13.07
CA ASP A 77 -3.12 29.65 -13.08
C ASP A 77 -1.72 29.08 -13.39
N GLU A 78 -0.71 29.92 -13.63
CA GLU A 78 0.68 29.52 -13.92
C GLU A 78 1.29 28.65 -12.82
N ALA A 79 0.82 28.83 -11.58
CA ALA A 79 1.20 28.01 -10.43
C ALA A 79 0.48 26.65 -10.36
N GLY A 80 -0.45 26.33 -11.27
CA GLY A 80 -1.26 25.11 -11.23
C GLY A 80 -2.43 25.15 -10.25
N VAL A 81 -2.82 26.33 -9.77
CA VAL A 81 -3.98 26.52 -8.89
C VAL A 81 -5.23 26.63 -9.77
N PRO A 82 -6.26 25.79 -9.57
CA PRO A 82 -7.46 25.85 -10.40
C PRO A 82 -8.25 27.12 -10.11
N THR A 83 -8.58 27.85 -11.16
CA THR A 83 -9.36 29.09 -11.14
C THR A 83 -10.84 28.81 -11.43
N THR A 84 -11.11 27.83 -12.29
CA THR A 84 -12.47 27.50 -12.76
C THR A 84 -12.73 26.01 -12.55
N LEU A 85 -13.88 25.70 -11.96
CA LEU A 85 -14.38 24.34 -11.77
C LEU A 85 -14.93 23.78 -13.09
N ALA A 86 -15.05 22.45 -13.20
CA ALA A 86 -15.60 21.78 -14.38
C ALA A 86 -17.05 22.16 -14.68
N ASN A 87 -17.80 22.58 -13.65
CA ASN A 87 -19.17 23.09 -13.78
C ASN A 87 -19.21 24.54 -14.32
N GLY A 88 -18.06 25.18 -14.59
CA GLY A 88 -17.97 26.56 -15.07
C GLY A 88 -18.07 27.62 -13.97
N GLU A 89 -18.16 27.21 -12.69
CA GLU A 89 -18.13 28.14 -11.56
C GLU A 89 -16.69 28.54 -11.21
N ALA A 90 -16.51 29.82 -10.88
CA ALA A 90 -15.24 30.30 -10.34
C ALA A 90 -14.99 29.68 -8.97
N VAL A 91 -13.78 29.15 -8.75
CA VAL A 91 -13.37 28.61 -7.45
C VAL A 91 -13.44 29.73 -6.42
N SER A 92 -14.09 29.49 -5.28
CA SER A 92 -14.18 30.53 -4.23
C SER A 92 -12.80 30.94 -3.74
N GLY A 93 -12.59 32.23 -3.41
CA GLY A 93 -11.28 32.73 -2.96
C GLY A 93 -10.70 31.98 -1.75
N GLY A 94 -11.55 31.43 -0.88
CA GLY A 94 -11.13 30.55 0.21
C GLY A 94 -10.58 29.20 -0.27
N GLN A 95 -11.21 28.60 -1.27
CA GLN A 95 -10.73 27.37 -1.91
C GLN A 95 -9.45 27.63 -2.72
N ILE A 96 -9.34 28.75 -3.43
CA ILE A 96 -8.10 29.15 -4.13
C ILE A 96 -6.93 29.21 -3.15
N LYS A 97 -7.10 29.88 -2.00
CA LYS A 97 -6.06 29.96 -0.96
C LYS A 97 -5.68 28.58 -0.39
N LYS A 98 -6.66 27.69 -0.18
CA LYS A 98 -6.40 26.32 0.28
C LYS A 98 -5.60 25.52 -0.75
N LYS A 99 -5.99 25.58 -2.02
CA LYS A 99 -5.32 24.87 -3.11
C LYS A 99 -3.93 25.43 -3.39
N LYS A 100 -3.76 26.76 -3.34
CA LYS A 100 -2.44 27.41 -3.41
C LYS A 100 -1.49 26.90 -2.32
N LYS A 101 -1.96 26.77 -1.07
CA LYS A 101 -1.15 26.18 0.02
C LYS A 101 -0.81 24.71 -0.23
N ALA A 102 -1.73 23.94 -0.80
CA ALA A 102 -1.49 22.55 -1.16
C ALA A 102 -0.44 22.42 -2.28
N VAL A 103 -0.53 23.24 -3.33
CA VAL A 103 0.49 23.33 -4.39
C VAL A 103 1.84 23.71 -3.81
N ASP A 104 1.92 24.75 -2.96
CA ASP A 104 3.19 25.22 -2.38
C ASP A 104 3.87 24.13 -1.52
N LYS A 105 3.08 23.39 -0.74
CA LYS A 105 3.57 22.25 0.04
C LYS A 105 4.09 21.13 -0.87
N GLN A 106 3.35 20.81 -1.93
CA GLN A 106 3.77 19.80 -2.90
C GLN A 106 5.02 20.25 -3.67
N ALA A 107 5.14 21.53 -4.02
CA ALA A 107 6.32 22.08 -4.68
C ALA A 107 7.58 21.94 -3.83
N LYS A 108 7.47 22.17 -2.52
CA LYS A 108 8.58 21.94 -1.59
C LYS A 108 8.96 20.46 -1.50
N LEU A 109 7.97 19.57 -1.40
CA LEU A 109 8.22 18.12 -1.38
C LEU A 109 8.85 17.63 -2.68
N TYR A 110 8.34 18.09 -3.82
CA TYR A 110 8.85 17.76 -5.15
C TYR A 110 10.27 18.29 -5.34
N ASN A 111 10.57 19.52 -4.90
CA ASN A 111 11.93 20.08 -4.95
C ASN A 111 12.90 19.30 -4.05
N ASP A 112 12.54 19.02 -2.79
CA ASP A 112 13.36 18.20 -1.89
C ASP A 112 13.59 16.78 -2.44
N LEU A 113 12.57 16.20 -3.08
CA LEU A 113 12.68 14.92 -3.77
C LEU A 113 13.61 15.02 -4.98
N MET A 114 13.49 16.07 -5.80
CA MET A 114 14.33 16.32 -6.97
C MET A 114 15.80 16.54 -6.60
N GLU A 115 16.05 17.25 -5.48
CA GLU A 115 17.38 17.44 -4.90
C GLU A 115 17.96 16.10 -4.42
N LYS A 116 17.17 15.28 -3.71
CA LYS A 116 17.60 13.95 -3.26
C LYS A 116 17.83 12.95 -4.39
N THR A 117 17.10 13.07 -5.49
CA THR A 117 17.22 12.21 -6.68
C THR A 117 18.11 12.80 -7.78
N ASN A 118 18.79 13.91 -7.51
CA ASN A 118 19.72 14.56 -8.44
C ASN A 118 19.15 14.75 -9.86
N GLY A 119 17.84 15.03 -9.95
CA GLY A 119 17.14 15.24 -11.22
C GLY A 119 16.48 14.01 -11.86
N ASN A 120 16.53 12.81 -11.25
CA ASN A 120 15.93 11.61 -11.83
C ASN A 120 14.97 10.86 -10.88
N PRO A 121 13.80 11.46 -10.59
CA PRO A 121 12.80 10.83 -9.71
C PRO A 121 12.23 9.51 -10.26
N GLN A 122 12.46 9.21 -11.54
CA GLN A 122 12.09 7.95 -12.20
C GLN A 122 12.95 6.78 -11.72
N GLU A 123 14.20 7.01 -11.31
CA GLU A 123 15.07 5.96 -10.78
C GLU A 123 14.56 5.42 -9.46
N LEU A 124 13.96 6.26 -8.62
CA LEU A 124 13.38 5.84 -7.34
C LEU A 124 12.15 4.92 -7.56
N LEU A 125 11.39 5.20 -8.62
CA LEU A 125 10.29 4.36 -9.09
C LEU A 125 10.79 3.02 -9.65
N GLN A 126 11.87 3.04 -10.44
CA GLN A 126 12.47 1.82 -10.98
C GLN A 126 13.12 0.98 -9.88
N ALA A 127 13.78 1.61 -8.90
CA ALA A 127 14.35 0.94 -7.73
C ALA A 127 13.26 0.24 -6.90
N THR A 128 12.12 0.90 -6.69
CA THR A 128 10.99 0.30 -5.95
C THR A 128 10.24 -0.78 -6.73
N GLN A 129 10.29 -0.77 -8.06
CA GLN A 129 9.73 -1.81 -8.94
C GLN A 129 10.66 -3.02 -9.14
N SER A 130 11.97 -2.83 -8.97
CA SER A 130 12.98 -3.88 -9.18
C SER A 130 13.27 -4.71 -7.93
N GLU A 131 12.77 -4.30 -6.76
CA GLU A 131 12.87 -4.98 -5.46
C GLU A 131 11.59 -5.74 -5.09
#